data_AF-A0A371YIE3-F1
#
_entry.id   AF-A0A371YIE3-F1
#
_cell.length_a   1.000
_cell.length_b   1.000
_cell.length_c   1.000
_cell.angle_alpha   90.00
_cell.angle_beta   90.00
_cell.angle_gamma   90.00
#
_symmetry.space_group_name_H-M   'P 1'
#
loop_
_entity.id
_entity.type
_entity.pdbx_description
1 polymer ?
#
loop_
_entity_poly.entity_id
_entity_poly.type
_entity_poly.pdbx_seq_one_letter_code
_entity_poly.pdbx_strand_id
1 'polypeptide(L)'
;MSRLTKQLREAMLDAILSHAFDAKQQAAKQAKITAGEQVYQDIYASHLIAMESLPKGFLPKSSTFYIAIAEQKHMVNCSEGRLIGRRHDDRFYEGAKLYVGDEVVAKNFMAAVEHCRDLKAQREQMSREITPVLESVHTFKKLWEVWPESKTLLDKFEVKPAIAILPAVQVNKLNVVLGLPVSVSAEVER
;
A
#
# COMPACT_ATOMS: atom_id res chain seq x y z
N MET A 1 -14.43 -25.59 -11.61
CA MET A 1 -14.43 -24.11 -11.71
C MET A 1 -13.83 -23.55 -10.43
N SER A 2 -12.82 -22.67 -10.53
CA SER A 2 -12.19 -22.08 -9.35
C SER A 2 -13.14 -21.07 -8.70
N ARG A 3 -13.39 -21.23 -7.39
CA ARG A 3 -14.28 -20.36 -6.59
C ARG A 3 -13.48 -19.17 -6.09
N LEU A 4 -14.04 -17.96 -6.16
CA LEU A 4 -13.44 -16.79 -5.50
C LEU A 4 -13.59 -16.93 -3.98
N THR A 5 -12.49 -17.24 -3.30
CA THR A 5 -12.39 -17.19 -1.84
C THR A 5 -12.26 -15.73 -1.37
N LYS A 6 -12.50 -15.48 -0.08
CA LYS A 6 -12.31 -14.15 0.52
C LYS A 6 -10.87 -13.64 0.32
N GLN A 7 -9.88 -14.47 0.62
CA GLN A 7 -8.46 -14.15 0.44
C GLN A 7 -8.13 -13.76 -1.00
N LEU A 8 -8.71 -14.45 -1.98
CA LEU A 8 -8.47 -14.16 -3.39
C LEU A 8 -9.11 -12.81 -3.81
N ARG A 9 -10.30 -12.48 -3.27
CA ARG A 9 -10.90 -11.13 -3.47
C ARG A 9 -10.03 -10.02 -2.87
N GLU A 10 -9.51 -10.22 -1.66
CA GLU A 10 -8.62 -9.25 -1.00
C GLU A 10 -7.32 -9.05 -1.81
N ALA A 11 -6.72 -10.13 -2.30
CA ALA A 11 -5.53 -10.06 -3.14
C ALA A 11 -5.78 -9.40 -4.51
N MET A 12 -6.95 -9.64 -5.12
CA MET A 12 -7.35 -8.98 -6.36
C MET A 12 -7.59 -7.48 -6.13
N LEU A 13 -8.29 -7.12 -5.06
CA LEU A 13 -8.52 -5.72 -4.67
C LEU A 13 -7.19 -4.99 -4.48
N ASP A 14 -6.26 -5.58 -3.72
CA ASP A 14 -4.95 -5.00 -3.52
C ASP A 14 -4.19 -4.85 -4.84
N ALA A 15 -4.19 -5.87 -5.71
CA ALA A 15 -3.55 -5.78 -7.02
C ALA A 15 -4.13 -4.66 -7.90
N ILE A 16 -5.45 -4.43 -7.86
CA ILE A 16 -6.09 -3.33 -8.61
C ILE A 16 -5.66 -1.98 -8.06
N LEU A 17 -5.77 -1.80 -6.74
CA LEU A 17 -5.44 -0.53 -6.11
C LEU A 17 -3.95 -0.21 -6.24
N SER A 18 -3.08 -1.21 -6.08
CA SER A 18 -1.64 -1.07 -6.19
C SER A 18 -1.22 -0.71 -7.62
N HIS A 19 -1.81 -1.35 -8.64
CA HIS A 19 -1.60 -0.95 -10.04
C HIS A 19 -2.02 0.50 -10.32
N ALA A 20 -3.15 0.96 -9.75
CA ALA A 20 -3.68 2.29 -10.02
C ALA A 20 -2.98 3.42 -9.24
N PHE A 21 -2.50 3.14 -8.02
CA PHE A 21 -2.11 4.18 -7.06
C PHE A 21 -0.66 4.11 -6.57
N ASP A 22 0.04 2.98 -6.59
CA ASP A 22 1.34 2.88 -5.90
C ASP A 22 2.38 3.85 -6.45
N ALA A 23 2.56 3.88 -7.78
CA ALA A 23 3.49 4.79 -8.43
C ALA A 23 3.15 6.26 -8.15
N LYS A 24 1.85 6.62 -8.19
CA LYS A 24 1.38 7.99 -7.90
C LYS A 24 1.60 8.37 -6.44
N GLN A 25 1.29 7.47 -5.52
CA GLN A 25 1.49 7.68 -4.09
C GLN A 25 2.96 7.76 -3.72
N GLN A 26 3.83 6.96 -4.36
CA GLN A 26 5.28 7.05 -4.18
C GLN A 26 5.82 8.38 -4.70
N ALA A 27 5.41 8.81 -5.89
CA ALA A 27 5.79 10.11 -6.44
C ALA A 27 5.32 11.27 -5.55
N ALA A 28 4.08 11.23 -5.07
CA ALA A 28 3.53 12.24 -4.16
C ALA A 28 4.27 12.27 -2.81
N LYS A 29 4.58 11.11 -2.24
CA LYS A 29 5.42 11.02 -1.02
C LYS A 29 6.79 11.64 -1.24
N GLN A 30 7.43 11.36 -2.37
CA GLN A 30 8.72 11.95 -2.70
C GLN A 30 8.64 13.47 -2.87
N ALA A 31 7.61 13.97 -3.54
CA ALA A 31 7.35 15.41 -3.66
C ALA A 31 7.15 16.08 -2.29
N LYS A 32 6.41 15.42 -1.38
CA LYS A 32 6.24 15.89 0.00
C LYS A 32 7.56 15.92 0.77
N ILE A 33 8.43 14.91 0.59
CA ILE A 33 9.78 14.93 1.19
C ILE A 33 10.58 16.10 0.64
N THR A 34 10.58 16.32 -0.68
CA THR A 34 11.28 17.46 -1.30
C THR A 34 10.78 18.80 -0.76
N ALA A 35 9.47 18.99 -0.61
CA ALA A 35 8.90 20.18 0.02
C ALA A 35 9.31 20.29 1.50
N GLY A 36 9.40 19.16 2.21
CA GLY A 36 9.90 19.12 3.59
C GLY A 36 11.38 19.51 3.71
N GLU A 37 12.21 19.15 2.75
CA GLU A 37 13.60 19.61 2.68
C GLU A 37 13.68 21.13 2.46
N GLN A 38 12.78 21.70 1.66
CA GLN A 38 12.70 23.16 1.50
C GLN A 38 12.35 23.85 2.82
N VAL A 39 11.39 23.30 3.58
CA VAL A 39 11.06 23.79 4.94
C VAL A 39 12.27 23.66 5.87
N TYR A 40 13.00 22.54 5.83
CA TYR A 40 14.19 22.37 6.64
C TYR A 40 15.26 23.43 6.34
N GLN A 41 15.53 23.68 5.05
CA GLN A 41 16.48 24.70 4.63
C GLN A 41 16.03 26.10 5.07
N ASP A 42 14.75 26.43 4.92
CA ASP A 42 14.19 27.73 5.36
C ASP A 42 14.40 27.98 6.87
N ILE A 43 14.29 26.95 7.71
CA ILE A 43 14.40 27.09 9.16
C ILE A 43 15.86 27.03 9.64
N TYR A 44 16.65 26.10 9.12
CA TYR A 44 17.94 25.75 9.72
C TYR A 44 19.16 26.20 8.92
N ALA A 45 19.05 26.52 7.62
CA ALA A 45 20.23 26.75 6.76
C ALA A 45 21.18 27.84 7.30
N SER A 46 20.63 28.94 7.82
CA SER A 46 21.39 30.04 8.42
C SER A 46 22.11 29.65 9.73
N HIS A 47 21.71 28.53 10.35
CA HIS A 47 22.19 28.09 11.66
C HIS A 47 22.97 26.79 11.62
N LEU A 48 23.06 26.09 10.49
CA LEU A 48 23.70 24.77 10.39
C LEU A 48 25.14 24.76 10.90
N ILE A 49 25.96 25.74 10.52
CA ILE A 49 27.36 25.83 10.97
C ILE A 49 27.44 25.92 12.51
N ALA A 50 26.59 26.75 13.11
CA ALA A 50 26.52 26.88 14.56
C ALA A 50 26.02 25.58 15.22
N MET A 51 24.97 24.97 14.66
CA MET A 51 24.41 23.70 15.12
C MET A 51 25.45 22.57 15.10
N GLU A 52 26.28 22.50 14.06
CA GLU A 52 27.34 21.48 13.90
C GLU A 52 28.53 21.71 14.83
N SER A 53 28.80 22.96 15.22
CA SER A 53 29.87 23.31 16.17
C SER A 53 29.57 22.95 17.63
N LEU A 54 28.30 22.63 17.94
CA LEU A 54 27.90 22.26 19.29
C LEU A 54 28.48 20.90 19.70
N PRO A 55 28.65 20.64 21.01
CA PRO A 55 29.10 19.34 21.48
C PRO A 55 28.23 18.19 20.97
N LYS A 56 28.84 17.03 20.75
CA LYS A 56 28.14 15.84 20.28
C LYS A 56 26.96 15.50 21.21
N GLY A 57 25.78 15.32 20.64
CA GLY A 57 24.55 14.98 21.38
C GLY A 57 23.81 16.18 21.97
N PHE A 58 24.32 17.41 21.79
CA PHE A 58 23.64 18.61 22.25
C PHE A 58 22.30 18.86 21.53
N LEU A 59 22.28 18.61 20.21
CA LEU A 59 21.07 18.65 19.39
C LEU A 59 20.67 17.24 18.94
N PRO A 60 19.36 16.92 18.91
CA PRO A 60 18.90 15.65 18.38
C PRO A 60 19.07 15.59 16.86
N LYS A 61 19.22 14.36 16.36
CA LYS A 61 19.10 14.05 14.93
C LYS A 61 17.76 13.36 14.69
N SER A 62 16.97 13.90 13.77
CA SER A 62 15.66 13.35 13.43
C SER A 62 15.38 13.54 11.95
N SER A 63 14.67 12.59 11.34
CA SER A 63 14.14 12.74 9.98
C SER A 63 12.77 13.42 9.97
N THR A 64 12.25 13.78 11.14
CA THR A 64 10.94 14.40 11.30
C THR A 64 10.98 15.55 12.28
N PHE A 65 10.25 16.62 11.99
CA PHE A 65 10.03 17.73 12.89
C PHE A 65 8.65 18.34 12.64
N TYR A 66 8.18 19.17 13.57
CA TYR A 66 6.89 19.82 13.50
C TYR A 66 7.04 21.30 13.15
N ILE A 67 6.12 21.82 12.35
CA ILE A 67 5.92 23.24 12.10
C ILE A 67 4.47 23.59 12.39
N ALA A 68 4.16 24.87 12.52
CA ALA A 68 2.79 25.36 12.51
C ALA A 68 2.55 26.19 11.24
N ILE A 69 1.46 25.95 10.53
CA ILE A 69 1.01 26.76 9.38
C ILE A 69 -0.43 27.17 9.69
N ALA A 70 -0.70 28.47 9.73
CA ALA A 70 -2.04 28.98 10.10
C ALA A 70 -2.58 28.32 11.40
N GLU A 71 -1.73 28.26 12.43
CA GLU A 71 -2.00 27.64 13.75
C GLU A 71 -2.22 26.12 13.75
N GLN A 72 -2.20 25.46 12.60
CA GLN A 72 -2.29 24.01 12.50
C GLN A 72 -0.89 23.38 12.52
N LYS A 73 -0.68 22.36 13.36
CA LYS A 73 0.59 21.63 13.40
C LYS A 73 0.68 20.62 12.28
N HIS A 74 1.82 20.64 11.59
CA HIS A 74 2.15 19.70 10.54
C HIS A 74 3.48 19.00 10.82
N MET A 75 3.50 17.69 10.60
CA MET A 75 4.74 16.90 10.63
C MET A 75 5.42 17.00 9.26
N VAL A 76 6.65 17.48 9.27
CA VAL A 76 7.55 17.56 8.13
C VAL A 76 8.48 16.35 8.17
N ASN A 77 8.64 15.70 7.02
CA ASN A 77 9.54 14.56 6.85
C ASN A 77 10.68 14.96 5.92
N CYS A 78 11.90 14.69 6.34
CA CYS A 78 13.11 14.76 5.52
C CYS A 78 13.46 13.37 4.97
N SER A 79 14.34 13.35 3.98
CA SER A 79 14.85 12.12 3.36
C SER A 79 15.74 11.30 4.31
N GLU A 80 16.40 11.97 5.26
CA GLU A 80 17.33 11.38 6.22
C GLU A 80 17.26 12.09 7.57
N GLY A 81 17.96 11.53 8.58
CA GLY A 81 18.07 12.15 9.89
C GLY A 81 19.00 13.36 9.88
N ARG A 82 18.46 14.55 10.19
CA ARG A 82 19.21 15.82 10.22
C ARG A 82 19.23 16.41 11.63
N LEU A 83 20.20 17.30 11.91
CA LEU A 83 20.20 18.06 13.15
C LEU A 83 18.98 19.00 13.17
N ILE A 84 18.25 19.01 14.28
CA ILE A 84 17.10 19.88 14.48
C ILE A 84 17.20 20.58 15.84
N GLY A 85 16.38 21.62 16.03
CA GLY A 85 16.22 22.25 17.34
C GLY A 85 15.69 21.27 18.39
N ARG A 86 16.03 21.50 19.65
CA ARG A 86 15.60 20.64 20.76
C ARG A 86 14.07 20.63 20.85
N ARG A 87 13.47 19.44 20.89
CA ARG A 87 12.01 19.19 20.95
C ARG A 87 11.22 19.61 19.70
N HIS A 88 11.88 19.94 18.59
CA HIS A 88 11.17 20.21 17.33
C HIS A 88 10.59 18.92 16.71
N ASP A 89 11.02 17.75 17.16
CA ASP A 89 10.47 16.42 16.84
C ASP A 89 9.30 15.99 17.74
N ASP A 90 8.92 16.79 18.74
CA ASP A 90 7.84 16.46 19.66
C ASP A 90 6.56 17.21 19.28
N ARG A 91 5.51 16.44 18.99
CA ARG A 91 4.19 16.96 18.61
C ARG A 91 3.53 17.85 19.67
N PHE A 92 3.94 17.73 20.94
CA PHE A 92 3.35 18.45 22.06
C PHE A 92 4.00 19.82 22.31
N TYR A 93 5.20 20.08 21.74
CA TYR A 93 5.91 21.36 21.89
C TYR A 93 5.65 22.30 20.72
N GLU A 94 6.06 23.57 20.86
CA GLU A 94 6.02 24.54 19.77
C GLU A 94 6.77 23.99 18.55
N GLY A 95 6.14 24.13 17.38
CA GLY A 95 6.79 23.73 16.14
C GLY A 95 8.05 24.58 15.89
N ALA A 96 8.97 24.05 15.09
CA ALA A 96 10.23 24.69 14.76
C ALA A 96 10.08 26.11 14.21
N LYS A 97 8.96 26.39 13.54
CA LYS A 97 8.56 27.71 13.05
C LYS A 97 7.03 27.79 12.93
N LEU A 98 6.47 28.97 13.18
CA LEU A 98 5.10 29.34 12.84
C LEU A 98 5.11 30.12 11.52
N TYR A 99 4.46 29.57 10.51
CA TYR A 99 4.23 30.19 9.22
C TYR A 99 2.85 30.85 9.19
N VAL A 100 2.77 32.06 8.63
CA VAL A 100 1.50 32.80 8.47
C VAL A 100 0.60 32.18 7.39
N GLY A 101 1.13 31.25 6.58
CA GLY A 101 0.41 30.53 5.52
C GLY A 101 0.62 31.11 4.13
N ASP A 102 1.01 32.38 4.03
CA ASP A 102 1.26 33.04 2.75
C ASP A 102 2.68 32.87 2.18
N GLU A 103 3.60 32.39 3.01
CA GLU A 103 4.97 32.08 2.64
C GLU A 103 5.03 30.98 1.58
N VAL A 104 5.79 31.19 0.52
CA VAL A 104 5.90 30.26 -0.63
C VAL A 104 6.28 28.85 -0.19
N VAL A 105 7.20 28.73 0.77
CA VAL A 105 7.64 27.43 1.32
C VAL A 105 6.49 26.70 2.01
N ALA A 106 5.68 27.41 2.81
CA ALA A 106 4.51 26.86 3.48
C ALA A 106 3.44 26.44 2.47
N LYS A 107 3.17 27.24 1.43
CA LYS A 107 2.23 26.90 0.35
C LYS A 107 2.63 25.65 -0.40
N ASN A 108 3.89 25.54 -0.79
CA ASN A 108 4.41 24.37 -1.51
C ASN A 108 4.29 23.10 -0.66
N PHE A 109 4.64 23.20 0.63
CA PHE A 109 4.49 22.09 1.56
C PHE A 109 3.02 21.67 1.75
N MET A 110 2.11 22.64 1.94
CA MET A 110 0.68 22.37 2.07
C MET A 110 0.09 21.72 0.82
N ALA A 111 0.44 22.21 -0.37
CA ALA A 111 0.02 21.61 -1.62
C ALA A 111 0.48 20.15 -1.75
N ALA A 112 1.72 19.84 -1.34
CA ALA A 112 2.22 18.47 -1.34
C ALA A 112 1.53 17.57 -0.30
N VAL A 113 1.17 18.12 0.87
CA VAL A 113 0.39 17.42 1.91
C VAL A 113 -1.02 17.11 1.41
N GLU A 114 -1.68 18.08 0.80
CA GLU A 114 -3.02 17.94 0.23
C GLU A 114 -3.03 16.89 -0.89
N HIS A 115 -2.06 16.96 -1.82
CA HIS A 115 -1.94 15.98 -2.89
C HIS A 115 -1.79 14.53 -2.36
N CYS A 116 -1.01 14.33 -1.30
CA CYS A 116 -0.90 13.03 -0.65
C CYS A 116 -2.23 12.58 -0.02
N ARG A 117 -2.96 13.50 0.60
CA ARG A 117 -4.27 13.24 1.22
C ARG A 117 -5.31 12.88 0.17
N ASP A 118 -5.34 13.59 -0.95
CA ASP A 118 -6.27 13.36 -2.05
C ASP A 118 -6.06 12.00 -2.69
N LEU A 119 -4.81 11.63 -2.99
CA LEU A 119 -4.51 10.29 -3.52
C LEU A 119 -4.88 9.17 -2.55
N LYS A 120 -4.77 9.41 -1.23
CA LYS A 120 -5.22 8.44 -0.23
C LYS A 120 -6.75 8.33 -0.23
N ALA A 121 -7.46 9.45 -0.25
CA ALA A 121 -8.92 9.49 -0.31
C ALA A 121 -9.46 8.82 -1.58
N GLN A 122 -8.83 9.06 -2.74
CA GLN A 122 -9.18 8.42 -4.00
C GLN A 122 -8.95 6.89 -3.96
N ARG A 123 -7.85 6.43 -3.36
CA ARG A 123 -7.60 4.99 -3.19
C ARG A 123 -8.65 4.34 -2.28
N GLU A 124 -8.99 4.99 -1.17
CA GLU A 124 -10.03 4.50 -0.26
C GLU A 124 -11.42 4.48 -0.91
N GLN A 125 -11.75 5.52 -1.68
CA GLN A 125 -13.01 5.58 -2.42
C GLN A 125 -13.10 4.46 -3.46
N MET A 126 -12.06 4.28 -4.29
CA MET A 126 -12.02 3.19 -5.26
C MET A 126 -12.08 1.82 -4.59
N SER A 127 -11.47 1.66 -3.42
CA SER A 127 -11.58 0.42 -2.64
C SER A 127 -13.03 0.13 -2.24
N ARG A 128 -13.79 1.16 -1.82
CA ARG A 128 -15.20 1.02 -1.45
C ARG A 128 -16.11 0.72 -2.63
N GLU A 129 -15.74 1.15 -3.83
CA GLU A 129 -16.49 0.88 -5.07
C GLU A 129 -16.22 -0.53 -5.62
N ILE A 130 -14.97 -0.99 -5.57
CA ILE A 130 -14.58 -2.30 -6.12
C ILE A 130 -14.99 -3.45 -5.19
N THR A 131 -14.96 -3.24 -3.87
CA THR A 131 -15.25 -4.30 -2.89
C THR A 131 -16.62 -4.95 -3.14
N PRO A 132 -17.73 -4.21 -3.28
CA PRO A 132 -19.05 -4.79 -3.59
C PRO A 132 -19.07 -5.57 -4.91
N VAL A 133 -18.36 -5.11 -5.94
CA VAL A 133 -18.28 -5.80 -7.23
C VAL A 133 -17.63 -7.17 -7.05
N LEU A 134 -16.49 -7.24 -6.34
CA LEU A 134 -15.80 -8.49 -6.05
C LEU A 134 -16.61 -9.42 -5.13
N GLU A 135 -17.38 -8.87 -4.19
CA GLU A 135 -18.26 -9.66 -3.31
C GLU A 135 -19.47 -10.25 -4.06
N SER A 136 -19.98 -9.54 -5.07
CA SER A 136 -21.12 -9.99 -5.88
C SER A 136 -20.82 -11.19 -6.80
N VAL A 137 -19.53 -11.45 -7.06
CA VAL A 137 -19.07 -12.52 -7.95
C VAL A 137 -18.44 -13.68 -7.16
N HIS A 138 -18.84 -14.91 -7.53
CA HIS A 138 -18.39 -16.12 -6.84
C HIS A 138 -17.43 -16.98 -7.68
N THR A 139 -17.30 -16.71 -8.98
CA THR A 139 -16.44 -17.43 -9.92
C THR A 139 -15.77 -16.46 -10.89
N PHE A 140 -14.59 -16.82 -11.40
CA PHE A 140 -13.86 -16.01 -12.38
C PHE A 140 -14.65 -15.80 -13.68
N LYS A 141 -15.39 -16.82 -14.13
CA LYS A 141 -16.28 -16.70 -15.30
C LYS A 141 -17.28 -15.54 -15.13
N LYS A 142 -17.97 -15.48 -13.98
CA LYS A 142 -18.95 -14.42 -13.69
C LYS A 142 -18.27 -13.06 -13.53
N LEU A 143 -17.05 -13.03 -12.98
CA LEU A 143 -16.25 -11.80 -12.92
C LEU A 143 -15.95 -11.25 -14.31
N TRP A 144 -15.51 -12.08 -15.26
CA TRP A 144 -15.19 -11.60 -16.61
C TRP A 144 -16.42 -11.34 -17.48
N GLU A 145 -17.57 -11.93 -17.16
CA GLU A 145 -18.85 -11.54 -17.75
C GLU A 145 -19.28 -10.14 -17.30
N VAL A 146 -19.11 -9.82 -16.00
CA VAL A 146 -19.50 -8.52 -15.43
C VAL A 146 -18.43 -7.45 -15.68
N TRP A 147 -17.16 -7.83 -15.72
CA TRP A 147 -16.01 -6.94 -15.83
C TRP A 147 -14.89 -7.57 -16.69
N PRO A 148 -15.05 -7.62 -18.02
CA PRO A 148 -14.10 -8.26 -18.93
C PRO A 148 -12.70 -7.61 -18.92
N GLU A 149 -12.63 -6.30 -18.74
CA GLU A 149 -11.38 -5.53 -18.70
C GLU A 149 -10.46 -5.97 -17.55
N SER A 150 -11.05 -6.45 -16.45
CA SER A 150 -10.31 -6.94 -15.28
C SER A 150 -9.39 -8.12 -15.60
N LYS A 151 -9.64 -8.84 -16.71
CA LYS A 151 -8.83 -9.98 -17.14
C LYS A 151 -7.36 -9.60 -17.34
N THR A 152 -7.09 -8.42 -17.91
CA THR A 152 -5.71 -7.96 -18.15
C THR A 152 -4.86 -7.89 -16.88
N LEU A 153 -5.48 -7.62 -15.73
CA LEU A 153 -4.80 -7.47 -14.44
C LEU A 153 -4.95 -8.69 -13.53
N LEU A 154 -6.06 -9.42 -13.65
CA LEU A 154 -6.47 -10.45 -12.69
C LEU A 154 -6.34 -11.88 -13.21
N ASP A 155 -6.00 -12.10 -14.49
CA ASP A 155 -5.76 -13.44 -15.06
C ASP A 155 -4.71 -14.24 -14.29
N LYS A 156 -3.73 -13.54 -13.69
CA LYS A 156 -2.70 -14.12 -12.82
C LYS A 156 -3.24 -14.84 -11.58
N PHE A 157 -4.46 -14.52 -11.14
CA PHE A 157 -5.11 -15.15 -10.00
C PHE A 157 -5.95 -16.36 -10.41
N GLU A 158 -6.25 -16.53 -11.70
CA GLU A 158 -6.88 -17.75 -12.15
C GLU A 158 -5.87 -18.89 -11.97
N VAL A 159 -6.14 -19.74 -10.98
CA VAL A 159 -5.55 -21.07 -10.96
C VAL A 159 -6.15 -21.80 -12.15
N LYS A 160 -5.46 -21.73 -13.29
CA LYS A 160 -5.66 -22.69 -14.37
C LYS A 160 -5.57 -24.03 -13.68
N PRO A 161 -6.60 -24.89 -13.75
CA PRO A 161 -6.43 -26.23 -13.24
C PRO A 161 -5.21 -26.77 -13.99
N ALA A 162 -4.07 -26.89 -13.28
CA ALA A 162 -3.14 -27.94 -13.59
C ALA A 162 -4.08 -29.13 -13.71
N ILE A 163 -4.20 -29.66 -14.93
CA ILE A 163 -4.98 -30.87 -15.17
C ILE A 163 -4.41 -31.82 -14.13
N ALA A 164 -5.13 -31.95 -13.03
CA ALA A 164 -4.88 -32.98 -12.06
C ALA A 164 -5.26 -34.18 -12.90
N ILE A 165 -4.28 -34.72 -13.59
CA ILE A 165 -4.20 -36.13 -13.88
C ILE A 165 -4.22 -36.72 -12.47
N LEU A 166 -5.43 -36.82 -11.90
CA LEU A 166 -5.76 -37.75 -10.85
C LEU A 166 -5.17 -39.04 -11.40
N PRO A 167 -4.11 -39.59 -10.80
CA PRO A 167 -3.69 -40.91 -11.19
C PRO A 167 -4.89 -41.79 -10.84
N ALA A 168 -5.64 -42.21 -11.85
CA ALA A 168 -6.75 -43.15 -11.74
C ALA A 168 -6.28 -44.55 -11.26
N VAL A 169 -5.15 -44.62 -10.55
CA VAL A 169 -4.30 -45.79 -10.36
C VAL A 169 -3.95 -46.03 -8.88
N GLN A 170 -4.64 -45.38 -7.93
CA GLN A 170 -4.43 -45.73 -6.51
C GLN A 170 -5.68 -46.15 -5.74
N VAL A 171 -6.88 -46.09 -6.32
CA VAL A 171 -8.08 -46.62 -5.62
C VAL A 171 -7.98 -48.14 -5.47
N ASN A 172 -7.52 -48.86 -6.50
CA ASN A 172 -7.34 -50.32 -6.42
C ASN A 172 -6.22 -50.75 -5.46
N LYS A 173 -5.10 -50.01 -5.41
CA LYS A 173 -4.02 -50.26 -4.44
C LYS A 173 -4.47 -49.96 -3.00
N LEU A 174 -5.24 -48.89 -2.79
CA LEU A 174 -5.80 -48.55 -1.49
C LEU A 174 -6.86 -49.58 -1.04
N ASN A 175 -7.71 -50.06 -1.95
CA ASN A 175 -8.73 -51.08 -1.64
C ASN A 175 -8.11 -52.43 -1.26
N VAL A 176 -7.01 -52.83 -1.91
CA VAL A 176 -6.25 -54.04 -1.56
C VAL A 176 -5.59 -53.92 -0.19
N VAL A 177 -5.04 -52.75 0.17
CA VAL A 177 -4.41 -52.51 1.48
C VAL A 177 -5.45 -52.40 2.61
N LEU A 178 -6.66 -51.92 2.31
CA LEU A 178 -7.75 -51.72 3.27
C LEU A 178 -8.71 -52.92 3.39
N GLY A 179 -8.48 -54.01 2.66
CA GLY A 179 -9.30 -55.22 2.69
C GLY A 179 -10.72 -55.06 2.13
N LEU A 180 -10.94 -54.05 1.29
CA LEU A 180 -12.24 -53.77 0.68
C LEU A 180 -12.37 -54.52 -0.67
N PRO A 181 -13.55 -55.05 -1.02
CA PRO A 181 -13.73 -55.77 -2.27
C PRO A 181 -13.49 -54.84 -3.47
N VAL A 182 -12.58 -55.23 -4.35
CA VAL A 182 -12.32 -54.53 -5.60
C VAL A 182 -13.44 -54.91 -6.57
N SER A 183 -14.27 -53.94 -6.96
CA SER A 183 -15.33 -54.17 -7.94
C SER A 183 -14.71 -54.47 -9.30
N VAL A 184 -14.60 -55.77 -9.64
CA VAL A 184 -14.35 -56.22 -11.00
C VAL A 184 -15.66 -56.12 -11.76
N SER A 185 -15.91 -54.95 -12.34
CA SER A 185 -16.90 -54.81 -13.41
C SER A 185 -16.31 -55.43 -14.67
N ALA A 186 -16.42 -56.76 -14.79
CA ALA A 186 -16.32 -57.45 -16.06
C ALA A 186 -17.71 -57.37 -16.71
N GLU A 187 -17.84 -56.45 -17.65
CA GLU A 187 -18.96 -56.41 -18.58
C GLU A 187 -18.48 -57.02 -19.91
N VAL A 188 -19.41 -57.71 -20.59
CA VAL A 188 -19.38 -58.19 -22.00
C VAL A 188 -18.73 -59.58 -22.16
N GLU A 189 -19.42 -60.64 -22.63
CA GLU A 189 -20.15 -60.73 -23.91
C GLU A 189 -21.05 -62.00 -24.01
N ARG A 190 -22.28 -61.82 -24.56
CA ARG A 190 -23.26 -62.80 -25.12
C ARG A 190 -24.10 -63.70 -24.22
#